data_AF-A0A3L7NEM7-F1
#
_entry.id   AF-A0A3L7NEM7-F1
#
_cell.length_a   1.000
_cell.length_b   1.000
_cell.length_c   1.000
_cell.angle_alpha   90.00
_cell.angle_beta   90.00
_cell.angle_gamma   90.00
#
_symmetry.space_group_name_H-M   'P 1'
#
loop_
_entity.id
_entity.type
_entity.pdbx_description
1 polymer ?
#
loop_
_entity_poly.entity_id
_entity_poly.type
_entity_poly.pdbx_seq_one_letter_code
_entity_poly.pdbx_strand_id
1 'polypeptide(L)'
;MQQAGAGSQKHIVDWVLQETGYAAWHGATPASLSADEETLRSFHVPEMQARVEEIVARFVSDASSPHRFTVRVLGVGSPSWRNDARKMLRSIPAATPGVQAWIMSREEAAYLTALLRQRSDCAELPTGPVQAGNGLPAVLSGGRRRSYVQDVALTPAWPGWQSLPGVCDEGITLDLQPLLTRDGAAVEAVLRCRIDQVERMASVPVTLATAERQRVQIEVPQVSAVRIGERFRWPVSQVLVVGLGLVPWPVPGNNTASTAALFTDAKRTDVVVLVEPRLRGAQ
;
A
#
# COMPACT_ATOMS: atom_id res chain seq x y z
N MET A 1 -2.84 -12.54 -26.90
CA MET A 1 -2.31 -11.21 -26.50
C MET A 1 -0.91 -11.41 -25.93
N GLN A 2 0.00 -10.45 -26.06
CA GLN A 2 1.26 -10.50 -25.32
C GLN A 2 0.93 -10.21 -23.84
N GLN A 3 1.26 -11.15 -22.95
CA GLN A 3 0.94 -11.05 -21.53
C GLN A 3 1.69 -9.85 -20.92
N ALA A 4 0.99 -8.98 -20.19
CA ALA A 4 1.63 -7.86 -19.47
C ALA A 4 2.56 -8.35 -18.35
N GLY A 5 2.28 -9.55 -17.80
CA GLY A 5 3.06 -10.24 -16.77
C GLY A 5 2.25 -11.33 -16.06
N ALA A 6 2.91 -12.15 -15.22
CA ALA A 6 2.26 -13.26 -14.53
C ALA A 6 1.06 -12.80 -13.67
N GLY A 7 -0.07 -13.50 -13.77
CA GLY A 7 -1.30 -13.17 -13.04
C GLY A 7 -2.11 -11.99 -13.61
N SER A 8 -1.73 -11.45 -14.78
CA SER A 8 -2.43 -10.35 -15.45
C SER A 8 -3.92 -10.61 -15.69
N GLN A 9 -4.32 -11.87 -15.88
CA GLN A 9 -5.71 -12.28 -16.10
C GLN A 9 -6.64 -11.91 -14.93
N LYS A 10 -6.13 -11.96 -13.69
CA LYS A 10 -6.90 -11.52 -12.52
C LYS A 10 -7.00 -10.00 -12.49
N HIS A 11 -5.88 -9.32 -12.72
CA HIS A 11 -5.80 -7.87 -12.64
C HIS A 11 -6.66 -7.18 -13.69
N ILE A 12 -6.69 -7.69 -14.92
CA ILE A 12 -7.54 -7.12 -15.98
C ILE A 12 -9.03 -7.29 -15.67
N VAL A 13 -9.44 -8.42 -15.09
CA VAL A 13 -10.82 -8.64 -14.63
C VAL A 13 -11.16 -7.68 -13.50
N ASP A 14 -10.29 -7.55 -12.50
CA ASP A 14 -10.49 -6.62 -11.39
C ASP A 14 -10.65 -5.16 -11.89
N TRP A 15 -9.81 -4.73 -12.85
CA TRP A 15 -9.91 -3.42 -13.47
C TRP A 15 -11.22 -3.19 -14.21
N VAL A 16 -11.64 -4.18 -15.02
CA VAL A 16 -12.92 -4.14 -15.71
C VAL A 16 -14.06 -3.97 -14.71
N LEU A 17 -14.13 -4.79 -13.67
CA LEU A 17 -15.19 -4.73 -12.66
C LEU A 17 -15.20 -3.41 -11.89
N GLN A 18 -14.02 -2.85 -11.58
CA GLN A 18 -13.91 -1.56 -10.91
C GLN A 18 -14.39 -0.40 -11.78
N GLU A 19 -14.07 -0.42 -13.08
CA GLU A 19 -14.39 0.69 -14.00
C GLU A 19 -15.85 0.66 -14.48
N THR A 20 -16.37 -0.53 -14.71
CA THR A 20 -17.72 -0.74 -15.25
C THR A 20 -18.77 -0.98 -14.17
N GLY A 21 -18.31 -1.25 -12.94
CA GLY A 21 -19.15 -1.48 -11.76
C GLY A 21 -19.62 -2.92 -11.63
N TYR A 22 -19.49 -3.49 -10.43
CA TYR A 22 -19.89 -4.87 -10.14
C TYR A 22 -21.35 -5.17 -10.51
N ALA A 23 -22.27 -4.24 -10.22
CA ALA A 23 -23.69 -4.40 -10.52
C ALA A 23 -23.99 -4.55 -12.03
N ALA A 24 -23.15 -4.01 -12.91
CA ALA A 24 -23.34 -4.13 -14.35
C ALA A 24 -23.10 -5.57 -14.86
N TRP A 25 -22.35 -6.37 -14.10
CA TRP A 25 -22.04 -7.78 -14.42
C TRP A 25 -22.93 -8.78 -13.68
N HIS A 26 -23.68 -8.31 -12.68
CA HIS A 26 -24.51 -9.15 -11.82
C HIS A 26 -25.91 -8.54 -11.75
N GLY A 27 -26.78 -8.95 -12.68
CA GLY A 27 -28.13 -8.41 -12.78
C GLY A 27 -29.00 -9.17 -13.78
N ALA A 28 -30.02 -8.48 -14.32
CA ALA A 28 -30.99 -9.06 -15.23
C ALA A 28 -30.44 -9.35 -16.64
N THR A 29 -29.43 -8.60 -17.07
CA THR A 29 -28.76 -8.82 -18.36
C THR A 29 -27.77 -9.99 -18.23
N PRO A 30 -27.88 -11.05 -19.05
CA PRO A 30 -26.89 -12.11 -19.05
C PRO A 30 -25.51 -11.54 -19.39
N ALA A 31 -24.54 -11.77 -18.50
CA ALA A 31 -23.20 -11.26 -18.62
C ALA A 31 -22.19 -12.36 -18.23
N SER A 32 -21.05 -12.40 -18.92
CA SER A 32 -19.93 -13.27 -18.57
C SER A 32 -18.61 -12.59 -18.87
N LEU A 33 -17.68 -12.66 -17.93
CA LEU A 33 -16.32 -12.16 -18.06
C LEU A 33 -15.36 -13.25 -17.61
N SER A 34 -14.44 -13.64 -18.49
CA SER A 34 -13.40 -14.63 -18.18
C SER A 34 -12.11 -14.26 -18.87
N ALA A 35 -10.98 -14.47 -18.21
CA ALA A 35 -9.66 -14.23 -18.80
C ALA A 35 -8.74 -15.40 -18.50
N ASP A 36 -7.98 -15.81 -19.52
CA ASP A 36 -6.80 -16.66 -19.38
C ASP A 36 -5.53 -15.83 -19.67
N GLU A 37 -4.37 -16.46 -19.77
CA GLU A 37 -3.09 -15.76 -19.98
C GLU A 37 -3.02 -15.02 -21.31
N GLU A 38 -3.80 -15.41 -22.31
CA GLU A 38 -3.70 -14.90 -23.68
C GLU A 38 -4.94 -14.15 -24.16
N THR A 39 -6.11 -14.46 -23.59
CA THR A 39 -7.41 -14.05 -24.10
C THR A 39 -8.35 -13.65 -22.97
N LEU A 40 -8.98 -12.49 -23.11
CA LEU A 40 -10.15 -12.09 -22.34
C LEU A 40 -11.40 -12.30 -23.20
N ARG A 41 -12.37 -13.05 -22.67
CA ARG A 41 -13.69 -13.27 -23.29
C ARG A 41 -14.73 -12.50 -22.49
N SER A 42 -15.46 -11.64 -23.18
CA SER A 42 -16.53 -10.80 -22.62
C SER A 42 -17.83 -11.05 -23.38
N PHE A 43 -18.89 -11.37 -22.66
CA PHE A 43 -20.25 -11.43 -23.16
C PHE A 43 -21.09 -10.42 -22.40
N HIS A 44 -21.55 -9.39 -23.10
CA HIS A 44 -22.39 -8.30 -22.60
C HIS A 44 -23.01 -7.52 -23.78
N VAL A 45 -23.73 -6.42 -23.55
CA VAL A 45 -24.19 -5.51 -24.62
C VAL A 45 -23.00 -4.83 -25.33
N PRO A 46 -23.13 -4.42 -26.60
CA PRO A 46 -22.02 -3.88 -27.40
C PRO A 46 -21.27 -2.70 -26.74
N GLU A 47 -22.00 -1.82 -26.06
CA GLU A 47 -21.44 -0.67 -25.36
C GLU A 47 -20.49 -1.08 -24.22
N MET A 48 -20.83 -2.15 -23.48
CA MET A 48 -19.97 -2.69 -22.43
C MET A 48 -18.77 -3.42 -23.02
N GLN A 49 -18.96 -4.15 -24.12
CA GLN A 49 -17.87 -4.82 -24.82
C GLN A 49 -16.81 -3.82 -25.31
N ALA A 50 -17.24 -2.67 -25.85
CA ALA A 50 -16.34 -1.59 -26.29
C ALA A 50 -15.52 -1.00 -25.12
N ARG A 51 -16.13 -0.83 -23.93
CA ARG A 51 -15.39 -0.40 -22.72
C ARG A 51 -14.36 -1.41 -22.28
N VAL A 52 -14.72 -2.70 -22.30
CA VAL A 52 -13.79 -3.79 -21.98
C VAL A 52 -12.63 -3.81 -22.97
N GLU A 53 -12.90 -3.65 -24.26
CA GLU A 53 -11.88 -3.57 -25.30
C GLU A 53 -10.91 -2.40 -25.07
N GLU A 54 -11.41 -1.23 -24.66
CA GLU A 54 -10.58 -0.08 -24.32
C GLU A 54 -9.61 -0.37 -23.15
N ILE A 55 -10.12 -0.98 -22.08
CA ILE A 55 -9.31 -1.38 -20.91
C ILE A 55 -8.26 -2.42 -21.34
N VAL A 56 -8.69 -3.44 -22.09
CA VAL A 56 -7.81 -4.49 -22.60
C VAL A 56 -6.69 -3.91 -23.45
N ALA A 57 -7.02 -2.96 -24.33
CA ALA A 57 -6.04 -2.29 -25.16
C ALA A 57 -4.97 -1.57 -24.33
N ARG A 58 -5.37 -0.83 -23.28
CA ARG A 58 -4.44 -0.15 -22.36
C ARG A 58 -3.53 -1.14 -21.62
N PHE A 59 -4.03 -2.32 -21.27
CA PHE A 59 -3.25 -3.38 -20.61
C PHE A 59 -2.14 -3.97 -21.51
N VAL A 60 -2.42 -4.15 -22.81
CA VAL A 60 -1.45 -4.73 -23.75
C VAL A 60 -0.55 -3.69 -24.39
N SER A 61 -0.97 -2.42 -24.43
CA SER A 61 -0.12 -1.30 -24.83
C SER A 61 1.13 -1.27 -23.95
N ASP A 62 2.29 -1.29 -24.60
CA ASP A 62 3.61 -1.27 -23.96
C ASP A 62 3.82 -2.36 -22.89
N ALA A 63 3.13 -3.50 -23.02
CA ALA A 63 3.26 -4.66 -22.11
C ALA A 63 4.71 -5.13 -21.93
N SER A 64 5.56 -4.95 -22.95
CA SER A 64 6.98 -5.31 -22.93
C SER A 64 7.90 -4.23 -22.32
N SER A 65 7.37 -3.05 -21.99
CA SER A 65 8.13 -1.89 -21.51
C SER A 65 7.53 -1.34 -20.20
N PRO A 66 7.93 -1.89 -19.04
CA PRO A 66 7.52 -1.34 -17.75
C PRO A 66 7.83 0.15 -17.63
N HIS A 67 6.88 0.87 -17.06
CA HIS A 67 6.98 2.30 -16.80
C HIS A 67 7.67 2.54 -15.46
N ARG A 68 8.58 3.52 -15.43
CA ARG A 68 9.27 3.89 -14.20
C ARG A 68 8.42 4.90 -13.42
N PHE A 69 8.21 4.65 -12.14
CA PHE A 69 7.61 5.59 -11.21
C PHE A 69 8.59 5.87 -10.07
N THR A 70 8.76 7.13 -9.70
CA THR A 70 9.42 7.51 -8.47
C THR A 70 8.36 7.61 -7.38
N VAL A 71 8.49 6.79 -6.34
CA VAL A 71 7.55 6.79 -5.20
C VAL A 71 8.32 7.19 -3.95
N ARG A 72 7.76 8.14 -3.20
CA ARG A 72 8.36 8.65 -1.96
C ARG A 72 7.33 8.66 -0.85
N VAL A 73 7.71 8.15 0.32
CA VAL A 73 6.84 8.06 1.50
C VAL A 73 7.47 8.82 2.64
N LEU A 74 6.81 9.88 3.08
CA LEU A 74 7.24 10.73 4.18
C LEU A 74 6.21 10.68 5.32
N GLY A 75 6.69 10.64 6.55
CA GLY A 75 5.90 10.78 7.76
C GLY A 75 6.24 12.12 8.39
N VAL A 76 5.24 12.97 8.54
CA VAL A 76 5.37 14.30 9.12
C VAL A 76 4.62 14.32 10.45
N GLY A 77 5.26 14.78 11.52
CA GLY A 77 4.66 14.80 12.86
C GLY A 77 3.36 15.60 12.94
N SER A 78 3.26 16.72 12.21
CA SER A 78 2.06 17.56 12.15
C SER A 78 1.51 17.69 10.72
N PRO A 79 0.18 17.62 10.53
CA PRO A 79 -0.47 17.85 9.24
C PRO A 79 -0.41 19.32 8.78
N SER A 80 0.14 20.22 9.60
CA SER A 80 0.22 21.66 9.33
C SER A 80 1.10 22.04 8.14
N TRP A 81 1.93 21.12 7.63
CA TRP A 81 2.72 21.34 6.41
C TRP A 81 1.84 21.74 5.20
N ARG A 82 0.56 21.35 5.20
CA ARG A 82 -0.42 21.75 4.19
C ARG A 82 -0.63 23.27 4.13
N ASN A 83 -0.39 24.00 5.23
CA ASN A 83 -0.52 25.45 5.25
C ASN A 83 0.57 26.10 4.38
N ASP A 84 1.81 25.64 4.54
CA ASP A 84 2.96 26.13 3.78
C ASP A 84 2.85 25.75 2.29
N ALA A 85 2.28 24.58 2.01
CA ALA A 85 2.06 24.08 0.66
C ALA A 85 0.71 24.50 0.05
N ARG A 86 -0.12 25.30 0.72
CA ARG A 86 -1.53 25.48 0.33
C ARG A 86 -1.70 26.02 -1.10
N LYS A 87 -0.79 26.87 -1.56
CA LYS A 87 -0.86 27.52 -2.88
C LYS A 87 -0.52 26.59 -4.05
N MET A 88 0.27 25.53 -3.83
CA MET A 88 0.69 24.56 -4.86
C MET A 88 -0.19 23.30 -4.90
N LEU A 89 -1.05 23.11 -3.89
CA LEU A 89 -1.89 21.93 -3.75
C LEU A 89 -3.20 22.06 -4.56
N ARG A 90 -3.26 21.47 -5.75
CA ARG A 90 -4.53 21.35 -6.52
C ARG A 90 -5.26 20.06 -6.14
N SER A 91 -6.36 20.19 -5.41
CA SER A 91 -7.09 19.02 -4.88
C SER A 91 -7.70 18.17 -5.99
N ILE A 92 -7.65 16.85 -5.81
CA ILE A 92 -8.45 15.88 -6.55
C ILE A 92 -9.29 15.05 -5.57
N PRO A 93 -10.41 14.42 -6.01
CA PRO A 93 -11.24 13.62 -5.14
C PRO A 93 -10.50 12.42 -4.54
N ALA A 94 -10.84 12.08 -3.29
CA ALA A 94 -10.47 10.84 -2.62
C ALA A 94 -11.74 10.29 -1.92
N ALA A 95 -11.90 8.96 -1.90
CA ALA A 95 -13.11 8.33 -1.39
C ALA A 95 -13.03 7.97 0.10
N THR A 96 -11.84 7.60 0.58
CA THR A 96 -11.60 7.16 1.95
C THR A 96 -11.58 8.35 2.92
N PRO A 97 -12.37 8.32 4.00
CA PRO A 97 -12.34 9.36 5.03
C PRO A 97 -10.92 9.57 5.60
N GLY A 98 -10.50 10.82 5.72
CA GLY A 98 -9.17 11.20 6.23
C GLY A 98 -8.06 11.18 5.18
N VAL A 99 -8.29 10.58 4.00
CA VAL A 99 -7.37 10.65 2.86
C VAL A 99 -7.64 11.92 2.07
N GLN A 100 -6.58 12.58 1.64
CA GLN A 100 -6.62 13.74 0.76
C GLN A 100 -5.60 13.56 -0.36
N ALA A 101 -5.93 14.05 -1.56
CA ALA A 101 -5.06 13.92 -2.71
C ALA A 101 -4.98 15.22 -3.51
N TRP A 102 -3.82 15.46 -4.09
CA TRP A 102 -3.50 16.66 -4.86
C TRP A 102 -2.63 16.32 -6.06
N ILE A 103 -2.65 17.20 -7.05
CA ILE A 103 -1.77 17.18 -8.21
C ILE A 103 -0.95 18.47 -8.26
N MET A 104 0.33 18.36 -8.55
CA MET A 104 1.24 19.52 -8.67
C MET A 104 2.29 19.28 -9.75
N SER A 105 2.98 20.34 -10.17
CA SER A 105 4.10 20.21 -11.11
C SER A 105 5.26 19.45 -10.46
N ARG A 106 6.18 18.94 -11.28
CA ARG A 106 7.40 18.27 -10.79
C ARG A 106 8.29 19.21 -9.96
N GLU A 107 8.35 20.48 -10.33
CA GLU A 107 9.09 21.52 -9.61
C GLU A 107 8.46 21.82 -8.24
N GLU A 108 7.14 21.99 -8.20
CA GLU A 108 6.39 22.17 -6.95
C GLU A 108 6.56 20.98 -6.01
N ALA A 109 6.53 19.75 -6.54
CA ALA A 109 6.76 18.54 -5.76
C ALA A 109 8.19 18.44 -5.20
N ALA A 110 9.20 18.85 -5.98
CA ALA A 110 10.58 18.92 -5.52
C ALA A 110 10.75 19.99 -4.42
N TYR A 111 10.09 21.14 -4.57
CA TYR A 111 10.06 22.18 -3.55
C TYR A 111 9.37 21.70 -2.27
N LEU A 112 8.17 21.11 -2.37
CA LEU A 112 7.45 20.54 -1.22
C LEU A 112 8.32 19.51 -0.49
N THR A 113 8.98 18.65 -1.25
CA THR A 113 9.91 17.66 -0.70
C THR A 113 11.03 18.30 0.12
N ALA A 114 11.66 19.33 -0.42
CA ALA A 114 12.74 20.03 0.26
C ALA A 114 12.23 20.71 1.53
N LEU A 115 11.05 21.35 1.46
CA LEU A 115 10.37 21.97 2.59
C LEU A 115 10.09 20.95 3.71
N LEU A 116 9.52 19.79 3.37
CA LEU A 116 9.23 18.74 4.34
C LEU A 116 10.50 18.22 5.01
N ARG A 117 11.55 17.95 4.23
CA ARG A 117 12.85 17.44 4.75
C ARG A 117 13.57 18.41 5.67
N GLN A 118 13.30 19.71 5.58
CA GLN A 118 13.87 20.70 6.49
C GLN A 118 13.22 20.67 7.89
N ARG A 119 12.05 20.05 8.02
CA ARG A 119 11.35 19.96 9.31
C ARG A 119 11.98 18.88 10.18
N SER A 120 12.16 19.18 11.46
CA SER A 120 12.67 18.22 12.45
C SER A 120 11.71 17.06 12.75
N ASP A 121 10.42 17.23 12.42
CA ASP A 121 9.37 16.22 12.61
C ASP A 121 9.12 15.35 11.36
N CYS A 122 9.94 15.50 10.32
CA CYS A 122 9.83 14.73 9.08
C CYS A 122 10.78 13.53 9.07
N ALA A 123 10.26 12.36 8.72
CA ALA A 123 11.03 11.16 8.43
C ALA A 123 10.63 10.61 7.05
N GLU A 124 11.60 10.18 6.25
CA GLU A 124 11.35 9.56 4.96
C GLU A 124 11.72 8.08 5.02
N LEU A 125 10.86 7.22 4.49
CA LEU A 125 11.20 5.81 4.34
C LEU A 125 12.17 5.64 3.16
N PRO A 126 13.10 4.67 3.22
CA PRO A 126 14.01 4.39 2.12
C PRO A 126 13.25 3.73 0.97
N THR A 127 12.53 4.54 0.18
CA THR A 127 11.80 4.09 -1.01
C THR A 127 12.62 4.37 -2.26
N GLY A 128 12.52 3.47 -3.23
CA GLY A 128 13.21 3.56 -4.50
C GLY A 128 12.28 3.81 -5.69
N PRO A 129 12.84 4.06 -6.87
CA PRO A 129 12.08 4.01 -8.12
C PRO A 129 11.54 2.58 -8.33
N VAL A 130 10.30 2.48 -8.78
CA VAL A 130 9.64 1.20 -9.06
C VAL A 130 9.32 1.10 -10.55
N GLN A 131 9.40 -0.11 -11.09
CA GLN A 131 8.99 -0.42 -12.46
C GLN A 131 7.61 -1.06 -12.40
N ALA A 132 6.65 -0.50 -13.12
CA ALA A 132 5.28 -0.97 -13.12
C ALA A 132 4.78 -1.14 -14.57
N GLY A 133 4.35 -2.34 -14.91
CA GLY A 133 3.63 -2.60 -16.16
C GLY A 133 2.20 -2.08 -16.08
N ASN A 134 1.58 -1.82 -17.24
CA ASN A 134 0.18 -1.45 -17.29
C ASN A 134 -0.71 -2.53 -16.67
N GLY A 135 -1.55 -2.11 -15.73
CA GLY A 135 -2.48 -2.95 -15.00
C GLY A 135 -1.83 -3.91 -14.01
N LEU A 136 -0.52 -3.85 -13.77
CA LEU A 136 0.19 -4.75 -12.86
C LEU A 136 0.62 -4.04 -11.57
N PRO A 137 0.51 -4.71 -10.41
CA PRO A 137 0.91 -4.14 -9.13
C PRO A 137 2.43 -4.04 -9.01
N ALA A 138 2.91 -2.87 -8.62
CA ALA A 138 4.28 -2.61 -8.21
C ALA A 138 4.30 -2.38 -6.69
N VAL A 139 4.88 -3.35 -5.97
CA VAL A 139 4.82 -3.39 -4.50
C VAL A 139 6.13 -2.88 -3.88
N LEU A 140 5.99 -1.88 -3.02
CA LEU A 140 7.03 -1.41 -2.12
C LEU A 140 6.66 -1.84 -0.71
N SER A 141 7.56 -2.54 -0.02
CA SER A 141 7.32 -2.99 1.35
C SER A 141 8.51 -2.69 2.23
N GLY A 142 8.24 -2.39 3.49
CA GLY A 142 9.25 -2.14 4.51
C GLY A 142 8.66 -2.42 5.88
N GLY A 143 9.46 -2.94 6.79
CA GLY A 143 8.96 -3.37 8.09
C GLY A 143 9.94 -4.26 8.82
N ARG A 144 9.48 -4.84 9.91
CA ARG A 144 10.20 -5.81 10.70
C ARG A 144 9.28 -6.92 11.17
N ARG A 145 9.88 -8.08 11.38
CA ARG A 145 9.24 -9.24 11.98
C ARG A 145 9.61 -9.29 13.46
N ARG A 146 8.63 -9.45 14.34
CA ARG A 146 8.83 -9.55 15.79
C ARG A 146 8.38 -10.92 16.28
N SER A 147 9.28 -11.63 16.96
CA SER A 147 8.96 -12.86 17.67
C SER A 147 8.41 -12.54 19.07
N TYR A 148 7.54 -13.42 19.57
CA TYR A 148 6.99 -13.36 20.93
C TYR A 148 6.70 -14.78 21.44
N VAL A 149 6.49 -14.93 22.75
CA VAL A 149 6.06 -16.21 23.32
C VAL A 149 4.54 -16.32 23.14
N GLN A 150 4.10 -17.08 22.14
CA GLN A 150 2.68 -17.19 21.84
C GLN A 150 1.97 -18.10 22.82
N ASP A 151 2.61 -19.22 23.17
CA ASP A 151 2.02 -20.23 24.04
C ASP A 151 3.11 -21.07 24.70
N VAL A 152 2.69 -22.05 25.52
CA VAL A 152 3.57 -23.00 26.20
C VAL A 152 3.00 -24.41 26.03
N ALA A 153 3.85 -25.35 25.63
CA ALA A 153 3.52 -26.77 25.57
C ALA A 153 4.17 -27.54 26.73
N LEU A 154 3.44 -28.47 27.35
CA LEU A 154 4.01 -29.39 28.33
C LEU A 154 4.89 -30.44 27.64
N THR A 155 6.01 -30.79 28.27
CA THR A 155 6.95 -31.79 27.77
C THR A 155 7.43 -32.69 28.91
N PRO A 156 7.74 -33.98 28.68
CA PRO A 156 8.26 -34.87 29.73
C PRO A 156 9.69 -34.54 30.19
N ALA A 157 10.45 -33.72 29.46
CA ALA A 157 11.80 -33.32 29.84
C ALA A 157 11.78 -32.11 30.81
N TRP A 158 12.65 -32.10 31.83
CA TRP A 158 12.82 -30.95 32.73
C TRP A 158 13.15 -29.67 31.92
N PRO A 159 12.47 -28.51 32.13
CA PRO A 159 11.63 -28.12 33.27
C PRO A 159 10.14 -28.55 33.20
N GLY A 160 9.76 -29.40 32.26
CA GLY A 160 8.39 -29.92 32.11
C GLY A 160 7.53 -29.15 31.11
N TRP A 161 8.10 -28.14 30.47
CA TRP A 161 7.43 -27.30 29.47
C TRP A 161 8.42 -26.67 28.51
N GLN A 162 7.92 -26.22 27.36
CA GLN A 162 8.66 -25.49 26.34
C GLN A 162 7.81 -24.34 25.79
N SER A 163 8.43 -23.18 25.56
CA SER A 163 7.78 -22.05 24.91
C SER A 163 7.50 -22.35 23.44
N LEU A 164 6.31 -21.99 22.98
CA LEU A 164 5.93 -21.98 21.57
C LEU A 164 6.09 -20.55 21.03
N PRO A 165 7.00 -20.32 20.07
CA PRO A 165 7.20 -18.99 19.51
C PRO A 165 6.08 -18.63 18.53
N GLY A 166 5.59 -17.41 18.64
CA GLY A 166 4.76 -16.75 17.64
C GLY A 166 5.53 -15.65 16.92
N VAL A 167 4.94 -15.19 15.82
CA VAL A 167 5.51 -14.11 14.99
C VAL A 167 4.41 -13.13 14.61
N CYS A 168 4.71 -11.84 14.70
CA CYS A 168 3.88 -10.77 14.14
C CYS A 168 4.74 -9.86 13.26
N ASP A 169 4.15 -9.40 12.16
CA ASP A 169 4.80 -8.47 11.24
C ASP A 169 4.32 -7.03 11.52
N GLU A 170 5.25 -6.08 11.52
CA GLU A 170 5.02 -4.65 11.62
C GLU A 170 5.64 -3.97 10.40
N GLY A 171 4.93 -3.06 9.75
CA GLY A 171 5.45 -2.38 8.58
C GLY A 171 4.41 -1.69 7.73
N ILE A 172 4.85 -1.31 6.54
CA ILE A 172 4.06 -0.71 5.48
C ILE A 172 4.24 -1.50 4.19
N THR A 173 3.14 -1.67 3.46
CA THR A 173 3.14 -2.13 2.09
C THR A 173 2.35 -1.13 1.25
N LEU A 174 3.01 -0.57 0.25
CA LEU A 174 2.41 0.30 -0.75
C LEU A 174 2.40 -0.44 -2.09
N ASP A 175 1.24 -0.55 -2.71
CA ASP A 175 1.04 -1.18 -4.00
C ASP A 175 0.50 -0.10 -4.96
N LEU A 176 1.27 0.15 -6.01
CA LEU A 176 0.89 1.03 -7.11
C LEU A 176 0.58 0.18 -8.33
N GLN A 177 -0.66 0.22 -8.80
CA GLN A 177 -1.08 -0.48 -10.00
C GLN A 177 -1.53 0.55 -11.03
N PRO A 178 -0.64 0.99 -11.94
CA PRO A 178 -0.94 2.02 -12.93
C PRO A 178 -1.52 1.43 -14.21
N LEU A 179 -2.36 2.19 -14.90
CA LEU A 179 -2.91 1.90 -16.22
C LEU A 179 -2.95 3.21 -17.00
N LEU A 180 -1.99 3.40 -17.91
CA LEU A 180 -1.91 4.60 -18.71
C LEU A 180 -3.12 4.72 -19.66
N THR A 181 -3.50 5.94 -20.00
CA THR A 181 -4.44 6.21 -21.10
C THR A 181 -3.79 5.84 -22.43
N ARG A 182 -4.60 5.53 -23.46
CA ARG A 182 -4.09 5.13 -24.79
C ARG A 182 -3.20 6.19 -25.45
N ASP A 183 -3.47 7.46 -25.18
CA ASP A 183 -2.69 8.60 -25.66
C ASP A 183 -1.42 8.86 -24.82
N GLY A 184 -1.22 8.12 -23.72
CA GLY A 184 -0.11 8.31 -22.80
C GLY A 184 -0.15 9.64 -22.03
N ALA A 185 -1.25 10.40 -22.08
CA ALA A 185 -1.32 11.73 -21.48
C ALA A 185 -1.59 11.70 -19.97
N ALA A 186 -2.25 10.65 -19.47
CA ALA A 186 -2.60 10.50 -18.07
C ALA A 186 -2.29 9.10 -17.54
N VAL A 187 -2.01 9.04 -16.24
CA VAL A 187 -1.97 7.81 -15.47
C VAL A 187 -3.27 7.70 -14.71
N GLU A 188 -3.90 6.54 -14.81
CA GLU A 188 -4.89 6.10 -13.85
C GLU A 188 -4.26 5.02 -12.99
N ALA A 189 -4.35 5.09 -11.67
CA ALA A 189 -3.74 4.08 -10.82
C ALA A 189 -4.60 3.75 -9.61
N VAL A 190 -4.56 2.48 -9.23
CA VAL A 190 -5.02 2.02 -7.93
C VAL A 190 -3.82 2.08 -6.98
N LEU A 191 -3.93 2.91 -5.95
CA LEU A 191 -2.96 3.04 -4.86
C LEU A 191 -3.51 2.33 -3.63
N ARG A 192 -2.83 1.27 -3.20
CA ARG A 192 -3.18 0.52 -1.99
C ARG A 192 -2.08 0.66 -0.96
N CYS A 193 -2.44 1.13 0.24
CA CYS A 193 -1.53 1.22 1.36
C CYS A 193 -2.03 0.34 2.51
N ARG A 194 -1.13 -0.49 3.03
CA ARG A 194 -1.36 -1.31 4.22
C ARG A 194 -0.31 -0.97 5.24
N ILE A 195 -0.72 -0.58 6.43
CA ILE A 195 0.18 -0.34 7.56
C ILE A 195 -0.26 -1.23 8.70
N ASP A 196 0.69 -1.95 9.28
CA ASP A 196 0.51 -2.79 10.46
C ASP A 196 1.51 -2.35 11.53
N GLN A 197 1.03 -2.03 12.72
CA GLN A 197 1.88 -1.62 13.83
C GLN A 197 1.51 -2.38 15.09
N VAL A 198 2.52 -2.93 15.76
CA VAL A 198 2.36 -3.55 17.07
C VAL A 198 2.47 -2.45 18.12
N GLU A 199 1.33 -2.10 18.72
CA GLU A 199 1.22 -1.04 19.71
C GLU A 199 1.77 -1.50 21.07
N ARG A 200 1.49 -2.76 21.44
CA ARG A 200 1.88 -3.33 22.72
C ARG A 200 1.92 -4.86 22.67
N MET A 201 2.82 -5.47 23.45
CA MET A 201 2.74 -6.88 23.82
C MET A 201 2.11 -7.00 25.20
N ALA A 202 0.92 -7.56 25.29
CA ALA A 202 0.25 -7.79 26.56
C ALA A 202 0.74 -9.12 27.16
N SER A 203 1.50 -9.04 28.25
CA SER A 203 1.94 -10.24 28.98
C SER A 203 0.78 -10.85 29.77
N VAL A 204 0.56 -12.15 29.56
CA VAL A 204 -0.50 -12.92 30.21
C VAL A 204 0.15 -14.05 31.03
N PRO A 205 -0.01 -14.06 32.36
CA PRO A 205 0.46 -15.16 33.19
C PRO A 205 -0.42 -16.40 32.99
N VAL A 206 0.18 -17.50 32.60
CA VAL A 206 -0.46 -18.82 32.51
C VAL A 206 0.07 -19.70 33.63
N THR A 207 -0.84 -20.31 34.39
CA THR A 207 -0.45 -21.30 35.41
C THR A 207 -0.47 -22.69 34.77
N LEU A 208 0.69 -23.34 34.75
CA LEU A 208 0.83 -24.68 34.20
C LEU A 208 0.32 -25.73 35.19
N ALA A 209 -0.29 -26.79 34.67
CA ALA A 209 -0.74 -27.94 35.44
C ALA A 209 0.42 -28.90 35.79
N THR A 210 1.55 -28.37 36.27
CA THR A 210 2.69 -29.15 36.77
C THR A 210 2.57 -29.39 38.27
N ALA A 211 3.36 -30.31 38.83
CA ALA A 211 3.37 -30.60 40.26
C ALA A 211 3.66 -29.36 41.12
N GLU A 212 4.46 -28.43 40.61
CA GLU A 212 4.83 -27.16 41.27
C GLU A 212 3.91 -25.98 40.91
N ARG A 213 2.89 -26.17 40.05
CA ARG A 213 2.00 -25.10 39.53
C ARG A 213 2.76 -23.87 39.04
N GLN A 214 3.77 -24.10 38.22
CA GLN A 214 4.65 -23.04 37.71
C GLN A 214 3.84 -21.99 36.93
N ARG A 215 4.19 -20.71 37.10
CA ARG A 215 3.61 -19.60 36.33
C ARG A 215 4.58 -19.18 35.23
N VAL A 216 4.12 -19.20 33.99
CA VAL A 216 4.87 -18.79 32.81
C VAL A 216 4.16 -17.62 32.15
N GLN A 217 4.91 -16.75 31.49
CA GLN A 217 4.35 -15.60 30.76
C GLN A 217 4.24 -15.96 29.28
N ILE A 218 3.06 -15.74 28.71
CA ILE A 218 2.85 -15.66 27.27
C ILE A 218 2.58 -14.20 26.89
N GLU A 219 2.64 -13.88 25.61
CA GLU A 219 2.42 -12.54 25.09
C GLU A 219 1.30 -12.55 24.04
N VAL A 220 0.43 -11.55 24.10
CA VAL A 220 -0.60 -11.30 23.10
C VAL A 220 -0.34 -9.96 22.43
N PRO A 221 -0.07 -9.91 21.11
CA PRO A 221 0.17 -8.66 20.40
C PRO A 221 -1.12 -7.84 20.25
N GLN A 222 -1.06 -6.56 20.61
CA GLN A 222 -2.06 -5.56 20.29
C GLN A 222 -1.62 -4.81 19.02
N VAL A 223 -2.41 -4.92 17.95
CA VAL A 223 -2.04 -4.43 16.62
C VAL A 223 -3.02 -3.36 16.15
N SER A 224 -2.49 -2.28 15.59
CA SER A 224 -3.23 -1.29 14.80
C SER A 224 -3.00 -1.56 13.33
N ALA A 225 -4.07 -1.60 12.54
CA ALA A 225 -4.00 -1.83 11.10
C ALA A 225 -4.70 -0.69 10.33
N VAL A 226 -4.05 -0.20 9.28
CA VAL A 226 -4.64 0.74 8.31
C VAL A 226 -4.65 0.09 6.94
N ARG A 227 -5.77 0.18 6.24
CA ARG A 227 -5.97 -0.32 4.88
C ARG A 227 -6.63 0.78 4.07
N ILE A 228 -5.89 1.32 3.10
CA ILE A 228 -6.35 2.37 2.20
C ILE A 228 -6.26 1.81 0.78
N GLY A 229 -7.31 2.01 0.00
CA GLY A 229 -7.35 1.66 -1.41
C GLY A 229 -8.06 2.77 -2.17
N GLU A 230 -7.30 3.54 -2.92
CA GLU A 230 -7.80 4.69 -3.68
C GLU A 230 -7.50 4.52 -5.16
N ARG A 231 -8.35 5.11 -6.01
CA ARG A 231 -8.12 5.19 -7.45
C ARG A 231 -7.98 6.66 -7.82
N PHE A 232 -6.87 6.99 -8.47
CA PHE A 232 -6.57 8.34 -8.89
C PHE A 232 -6.31 8.40 -10.38
N ARG A 233 -6.62 9.54 -10.98
CA ARG A 233 -6.26 9.87 -12.36
C ARG A 233 -5.58 11.23 -12.38
N TRP A 234 -4.39 11.30 -12.99
CA TRP A 234 -3.63 12.55 -13.10
C TRP A 234 -2.75 12.59 -14.37
N PRO A 235 -2.37 13.78 -14.86
CA PRO A 235 -1.50 13.91 -16.01
C PRO A 235 -0.09 13.35 -15.78
N VAL A 236 0.53 12.75 -16.81
CA VAL A 236 1.91 12.18 -16.72
C VAL A 236 3.00 13.22 -16.46
N SER A 237 2.72 14.49 -16.76
CA SER A 237 3.59 15.63 -16.51
C SER A 237 3.55 16.12 -15.06
N GLN A 238 2.64 15.60 -14.25
CA GLN A 238 2.41 16.03 -12.87
C GLN A 238 2.72 14.93 -11.87
N VAL A 239 2.87 15.35 -10.61
CA VAL A 239 3.08 14.47 -9.46
C VAL A 239 1.77 14.36 -8.70
N LEU A 240 1.37 13.11 -8.40
CA LEU A 240 0.31 12.83 -7.46
C LEU A 240 0.87 12.89 -6.04
N VAL A 241 0.21 13.65 -5.17
CA VAL A 241 0.51 13.74 -3.74
C VAL A 241 -0.69 13.25 -2.97
N VAL A 242 -0.51 12.23 -2.13
CA VAL A 242 -1.58 11.63 -1.33
C VAL A 242 -1.22 11.75 0.15
N GLY A 243 -2.02 12.48 0.91
CA GLY A 243 -1.98 12.48 2.36
C GLY A 243 -2.90 11.38 2.90
N LEU A 244 -2.34 10.38 3.55
CA LEU A 244 -3.08 9.27 4.17
C LEU A 244 -3.70 9.65 5.53
N GLY A 245 -3.40 10.86 6.02
CA GLY A 245 -3.82 11.32 7.34
C GLY A 245 -2.92 10.81 8.45
N LEU A 246 -3.35 11.01 9.69
CA LEU A 246 -2.67 10.56 10.91
C LEU A 246 -2.81 9.04 11.06
N VAL A 247 -1.79 8.32 10.62
CA VAL A 247 -1.74 6.86 10.61
C VAL A 247 -0.53 6.36 11.43
N PRO A 248 -0.48 5.08 11.84
CA PRO A 248 0.71 4.55 12.49
C PRO A 248 1.94 4.74 11.58
N TRP A 249 3.07 5.17 12.15
CA TRP A 249 4.32 5.31 11.42
C TRP A 249 5.18 4.06 11.62
N PRO A 250 5.47 3.29 10.56
CA PRO A 250 6.36 2.15 10.68
C PRO A 250 7.76 2.66 11.02
N VAL A 251 8.31 2.24 12.16
CA VAL A 251 9.70 2.53 12.50
C VAL A 251 10.59 1.69 11.59
N PRO A 252 11.48 2.28 10.76
CA PRO A 252 12.45 1.51 10.01
C PRO A 252 13.28 0.66 10.97
N GLY A 253 13.42 -0.64 10.71
CA GLY A 253 14.17 -1.55 11.56
C GLY A 253 15.66 -1.22 11.59
N ASN A 254 16.07 -0.28 12.44
CA ASN A 254 17.45 -0.20 12.90
C ASN A 254 17.61 -1.19 14.07
N ASN A 255 18.41 -2.22 13.82
CA ASN A 255 18.75 -3.28 14.75
C ASN A 255 19.74 -2.79 15.81
N THR A 256 19.50 -1.62 16.40
CA THR A 256 20.27 -1.13 17.55
C THR A 256 19.51 -1.52 18.79
N ALA A 257 20.06 -2.47 19.53
CA ALA A 257 19.68 -2.79 20.89
C ALA A 257 19.85 -1.53 21.77
N SER A 258 18.84 -0.67 21.81
CA SER A 258 18.76 0.42 22.76
C SER A 258 17.71 0.05 23.80
N THR A 259 18.21 -0.42 24.94
CA THR A 259 17.48 -0.50 26.21
C THR A 259 17.07 0.91 26.63
N ALA A 260 15.90 1.39 26.22
CA ALA A 260 15.23 2.54 26.83
C ALA A 260 13.82 2.72 26.27
N ALA A 261 12.82 2.23 27.01
CA ALA A 261 11.56 2.92 27.35
C ALA A 261 10.46 1.88 27.58
N LEU A 262 9.93 1.85 28.80
CA LEU A 262 8.81 1.02 29.25
C LEU A 262 7.46 1.34 28.57
N PHE A 263 7.43 2.31 27.63
CA PHE A 263 6.31 2.57 26.73
C PHE A 263 6.89 3.18 25.44
N THR A 264 7.01 2.41 24.36
CA THR A 264 7.17 3.01 23.03
C THR A 264 5.79 3.43 22.57
N ASP A 265 5.44 4.70 22.78
CA ASP A 265 4.21 5.26 22.25
C ASP A 265 4.16 5.01 20.74
N ALA A 266 3.07 4.40 20.29
CA ALA A 266 2.86 4.15 18.89
C ALA A 266 2.78 5.48 18.14
N LYS A 267 3.88 5.83 17.47
CA LYS A 267 4.00 7.13 16.81
C LYS A 267 2.97 7.23 15.69
N ARG A 268 2.06 8.20 15.82
CA ARG A 268 1.15 8.60 14.74
C ARG A 268 1.80 9.74 13.96
N THR A 269 1.80 9.64 12.64
CA THR A 269 2.30 10.70 11.75
C THR A 269 1.35 10.91 10.61
N ASP A 270 1.30 12.12 10.08
CA ASP A 270 0.64 12.38 8.82
C ASP A 270 1.52 11.83 7.69
N VAL A 271 1.04 10.78 7.01
CA VAL A 271 1.82 10.12 5.95
C VAL A 271 1.50 10.74 4.60
N VAL A 272 2.55 11.14 3.89
CA VAL A 272 2.48 11.74 2.55
C VAL A 272 3.19 10.84 1.56
N VAL A 273 2.46 10.41 0.54
CA VAL A 273 2.97 9.61 -0.58
C VAL A 273 3.03 10.49 -1.82
N LEU A 274 4.21 10.59 -2.44
CA LEU A 274 4.40 11.25 -3.73
C LEU A 274 4.64 10.19 -4.79
N VAL A 275 3.90 10.27 -5.90
CA VAL A 275 4.03 9.36 -7.05
C VAL A 275 4.28 10.20 -8.30
N GLU A 276 5.48 10.06 -8.85
CA GLU A 276 5.92 10.75 -10.06
C GLU A 276 6.12 9.74 -11.21
N PRO A 277 5.37 9.87 -12.32
CA PRO A 277 5.63 9.10 -13.54
C PRO A 277 6.92 9.57 -14.22
N ARG A 278 7.82 8.63 -14.54
CA ARG A 278 9.05 8.84 -15.32
C ARG A 278 9.00 7.99 -16.59
N LEU A 279 8.07 8.34 -17.47
CA LEU A 279 7.82 7.61 -18.72
C LEU A 279 8.90 7.91 -19.75
N ARG A 280 9.24 6.93 -20.60
CA ARG A 280 10.13 7.14 -21.74
C ARG A 280 9.43 8.07 -22.74
N GLY A 281 9.98 9.27 -22.94
CA GLY A 281 9.44 10.27 -23.88
C GLY A 281 8.77 11.50 -23.25
N ALA A 282 8.47 11.48 -21.95
CA ALA A 282 7.97 12.64 -21.22
C ALA A 282 9.15 13.47 -20.66
N GLN A 283 9.84 14.21 -21.55
CA GLN A 283 10.73 15.30 -21.15
C GLN A 283 9.91 16.52 -20.76
#